data_AF-A0A1M4N3S3-F1
#
_entry.id   AF-A0A1M4N3S3-F1
#
_cell.length_a   1.000
_cell.length_b   1.000
_cell.length_c   1.000
_cell.angle_alpha   90.00
_cell.angle_beta   90.00
_cell.angle_gamma   90.00
#
_symmetry.space_group_name_H-M   'P 1'
#
loop_
_entity.id
_entity.type
_entity.pdbx_description
1 polymer ?
#
loop_
_entity_poly.entity_id
_entity_poly.type
_entity_poly.pdbx_seq_one_letter_code
_entity_poly.pdbx_strand_id
1 'polypeptide(L)'
;MLRHTGLVLLALAGLSACGPTVPDSAAGITSNSYRSAREAQLNGGIPSAPVVSQETLGNVGTLTPGQPPRARTLAEVKAASEEAINTANLAASNSGAVPLQASPSNPAPELATTANGISSENDFSAVSNERSIEDDKELIERNRSLYTVIQPEALPSRPDGSVNVVSYALATNNRVGQPLYKRSSFRAEAKYARACADYASADLAQAAFLAKGGPEKDRLGVDPDGDGFACTWDPQPFRNAVR
;
A
#
# COMPACT_ATOMS: atom_id res chain seq x y z
N MET A 1 -53.43 -34.85 -26.49
CA MET A 1 -52.47 -34.31 -25.49
C MET A 1 -51.06 -34.92 -25.58
N LEU A 2 -50.78 -35.90 -26.46
CA LEU A 2 -49.47 -36.59 -26.53
C LEU A 2 -48.40 -35.97 -27.46
N ARG A 3 -48.70 -34.84 -28.15
CA ARG A 3 -47.78 -34.24 -29.13
C ARG A 3 -46.86 -33.16 -28.57
N HIS A 4 -47.18 -32.59 -27.40
CA HIS A 4 -46.40 -31.49 -26.80
C HIS A 4 -45.36 -32.00 -25.79
N THR A 5 -45.55 -33.18 -25.22
CA THR A 5 -44.59 -33.80 -24.29
C THR A 5 -43.33 -34.31 -24.99
N GLY A 6 -43.42 -34.76 -26.24
CA GLY A 6 -42.25 -35.20 -27.02
C GLY A 6 -41.31 -34.05 -27.41
N LEU A 7 -41.84 -32.84 -27.63
CA LEU A 7 -41.04 -31.70 -28.05
C LEU A 7 -40.23 -31.09 -26.88
N VAL A 8 -40.75 -31.18 -25.66
CA VAL A 8 -40.07 -30.70 -24.44
C VAL A 8 -38.91 -31.63 -24.02
N LEU A 9 -39.07 -32.95 -24.21
CA LEU A 9 -38.00 -33.92 -23.95
C LEU A 9 -36.85 -33.81 -24.97
N LEU A 10 -37.14 -33.45 -26.22
CA LEU A 10 -36.11 -33.25 -27.24
C LEU A 10 -35.30 -31.96 -27.01
N ALA A 11 -35.92 -30.92 -26.44
CA ALA A 11 -35.26 -29.64 -26.15
C ALA A 11 -34.29 -29.73 -24.95
N LEU A 12 -34.59 -30.57 -23.95
CA LEU A 12 -33.70 -30.74 -22.79
C LEU A 12 -32.43 -31.56 -23.09
N ALA A 13 -32.46 -32.45 -24.10
CA ALA A 13 -31.30 -33.25 -24.50
C ALA A 13 -30.25 -32.47 -25.32
N GLY A 14 -30.60 -31.29 -25.86
CA GLY A 14 -29.70 -30.47 -26.68
C GLY A 14 -28.71 -29.62 -25.89
N LEU A 15 -28.95 -29.34 -24.60
CA LEU A 15 -28.11 -28.41 -23.82
C LEU A 15 -26.87 -29.06 -23.17
N SER A 16 -26.76 -30.38 -23.09
CA SER A 16 -25.60 -31.04 -22.44
C SER A 16 -24.44 -31.36 -23.38
N ALA A 17 -24.53 -30.99 -24.67
CA ALA A 17 -23.53 -31.33 -25.69
C ALA A 17 -22.47 -30.23 -25.96
N CYS A 18 -22.53 -29.10 -25.25
CA CYS A 18 -21.55 -28.01 -25.38
C CYS A 18 -20.94 -27.64 -24.02
N GLY A 19 -20.16 -28.55 -23.44
CA GLY A 19 -19.16 -28.23 -22.42
C GLY A 19 -17.77 -28.58 -22.95
N PRO A 20 -16.74 -27.73 -22.79
CA PRO A 20 -15.39 -28.08 -23.21
C PRO A 20 -14.92 -29.33 -22.42
N THR A 21 -14.36 -30.32 -23.11
CA THR A 21 -13.70 -31.44 -22.45
C THR A 21 -12.52 -30.89 -21.65
N VAL A 22 -12.61 -30.93 -20.31
CA VAL A 22 -11.47 -30.62 -19.44
C VAL A 22 -10.38 -31.65 -19.76
N PRO A 23 -9.18 -31.25 -20.22
CA PRO A 23 -8.10 -32.19 -20.44
C PRO A 23 -7.77 -32.89 -19.12
N ASP A 24 -7.67 -34.21 -19.16
CA ASP A 24 -7.23 -35.01 -18.01
C ASP A 24 -5.78 -34.62 -17.66
N SER A 25 -5.65 -33.63 -16.77
CA SER A 25 -4.36 -33.08 -16.34
C SER A 25 -3.63 -34.05 -15.40
N ALA A 26 -4.24 -35.21 -15.08
CA ALA A 26 -3.65 -36.28 -14.30
C ALA A 26 -3.02 -37.39 -15.15
N ALA A 27 -3.11 -37.33 -16.49
CA ALA A 27 -2.54 -38.29 -17.43
C ALA A 27 -1.00 -38.20 -17.56
N GLY A 28 -0.28 -38.14 -16.45
CA GLY A 28 1.18 -38.07 -16.41
C GLY A 28 1.80 -38.11 -15.02
N ILE A 29 1.06 -37.76 -13.95
CA ILE A 29 1.63 -37.67 -12.59
C ILE A 29 1.88 -39.03 -11.91
N THR A 30 1.43 -40.14 -12.51
CA THR A 30 1.62 -41.49 -11.97
C THR A 30 2.74 -42.27 -12.68
N SER A 31 3.40 -41.71 -13.70
CA SER A 31 4.45 -42.43 -14.40
C SER A 31 5.74 -42.45 -13.57
N ASN A 32 6.27 -43.66 -13.35
CA ASN A 32 7.55 -43.92 -12.67
C ASN A 32 8.72 -43.09 -13.21
N SER A 33 8.61 -42.55 -14.43
CA SER A 33 9.60 -41.66 -15.04
C SER A 33 9.79 -40.33 -14.31
N TYR A 34 8.74 -39.73 -13.73
CA TYR A 34 8.91 -38.51 -12.94
C TYR A 34 9.61 -38.78 -11.60
N ARG A 35 9.31 -39.91 -10.96
CA ARG A 35 10.02 -40.34 -9.74
C ARG A 35 11.48 -40.65 -10.01
N SER A 36 11.79 -41.43 -11.06
CA SER A 36 13.17 -41.82 -11.37
C SER A 36 14.03 -40.64 -11.84
N ALA A 37 13.48 -39.70 -12.62
CA ALA A 37 14.18 -38.47 -12.99
C ALA A 37 14.50 -37.60 -11.76
N ARG A 38 13.58 -37.54 -10.79
CA ARG A 38 13.78 -36.81 -9.54
C ARG A 38 14.78 -37.49 -8.60
N GLU A 39 14.73 -38.81 -8.48
CA GLU A 39 15.71 -39.59 -7.71
C GLU A 39 17.12 -39.45 -8.31
N ALA A 40 17.26 -39.40 -9.63
CA ALA A 40 18.53 -39.15 -10.30
C ALA A 40 19.10 -37.75 -10.01
N GLN A 41 18.24 -36.73 -9.92
CA GLN A 41 18.66 -35.37 -9.55
C GLN A 41 19.07 -35.27 -8.07
N LEU A 42 18.41 -36.00 -7.17
CA LEU A 42 18.72 -35.99 -5.73
C LEU A 42 20.00 -36.77 -5.39
N ASN A 43 20.28 -37.86 -6.10
CA ASN A 43 21.53 -38.62 -5.94
C ASN A 43 22.78 -37.89 -6.47
N GLY A 44 22.62 -36.73 -7.12
CA GLY A 44 23.72 -35.92 -7.65
C GLY A 44 24.57 -35.21 -6.59
N GLY A 45 24.21 -35.31 -5.30
CA GLY A 45 24.94 -34.68 -4.19
C GLY A 45 24.78 -33.16 -4.21
N ILE A 46 24.12 -32.60 -3.20
CA ILE A 46 24.10 -31.15 -3.00
C ILE A 46 25.56 -30.74 -2.73
N PRO A 47 26.18 -29.87 -3.55
CA PRO A 47 27.53 -29.42 -3.29
C PRO A 47 27.56 -28.76 -1.91
N SER A 48 28.52 -29.14 -1.06
CA SER A 48 28.74 -28.48 0.22
C SER A 48 28.82 -26.97 -0.02
N ALA A 49 28.13 -26.19 0.82
CA ALA A 49 28.19 -24.74 0.75
C ALA A 49 29.67 -24.30 0.73
N PRO A 50 30.04 -23.31 -0.11
CA PRO A 50 31.41 -22.83 -0.15
C PRO A 50 31.81 -22.36 1.26
N VAL A 51 33.03 -22.72 1.68
CA VAL A 51 33.59 -22.23 2.93
C VAL A 51 33.67 -20.71 2.82
N VAL A 52 32.89 -20.01 3.63
CA VAL A 52 32.98 -18.55 3.76
C VAL A 52 34.27 -18.27 4.53
N SER A 53 35.33 -17.87 3.82
CA SER A 53 36.54 -17.35 4.46
C SER A 53 36.20 -16.05 5.17
N GLN A 54 36.36 -16.04 6.49
CA GLN A 54 36.34 -14.80 7.26
C GLN A 54 37.72 -14.15 7.16
N GLU A 55 37.81 -13.00 6.49
CA GLU A 55 38.91 -12.08 6.77
C GLU A 55 38.64 -11.45 8.13
N THR A 56 39.44 -11.84 9.12
CA THR A 56 39.51 -11.08 10.37
C THR A 56 40.20 -9.75 10.04
N LEU A 57 39.49 -8.64 10.18
CA LEU A 57 40.15 -7.34 10.27
C LEU A 57 40.97 -7.39 11.55
N GLY A 58 42.29 -7.48 11.42
CA GLY A 58 43.20 -7.67 12.54
C GLY A 58 43.04 -6.56 13.58
N ASN A 59 42.36 -6.88 14.68
CA ASN A 59 42.81 -6.68 16.06
C ASN A 59 41.65 -6.95 17.03
N VAL A 60 41.46 -8.22 17.39
CA VAL A 60 40.88 -8.57 18.69
C VAL A 60 42.04 -9.06 19.53
N GLY A 61 42.40 -8.29 20.54
CA GLY A 61 43.48 -8.60 21.47
C GLY A 61 43.17 -9.90 22.20
N THR A 62 43.63 -11.01 21.64
CA THR A 62 44.02 -12.17 22.42
C THR A 62 45.20 -11.72 23.27
N LEU A 63 45.01 -11.71 24.59
CA LEU A 63 46.10 -11.51 25.51
C LEU A 63 47.00 -12.75 25.44
N THR A 64 47.98 -12.72 24.55
CA THR A 64 49.13 -13.62 24.62
C THR A 64 49.81 -13.35 25.97
N PRO A 65 50.04 -14.37 26.83
CA PRO A 65 50.74 -14.17 28.09
C PRO A 65 52.12 -13.56 27.82
N GLY A 66 52.34 -12.30 28.23
CA GLY A 66 53.63 -11.60 28.09
C GLY A 66 53.61 -10.23 27.39
N GLN A 67 52.47 -9.73 26.86
CA GLN A 67 52.42 -8.40 26.24
C GLN A 67 51.84 -7.33 27.20
N PRO A 68 52.47 -6.14 27.36
CA PRO A 68 51.95 -5.09 28.23
C PRO A 68 50.60 -4.57 27.74
N PRO A 69 49.69 -4.16 28.64
CA PRO A 69 48.36 -3.69 28.26
C PRO A 69 48.50 -2.43 27.39
N ARG A 70 48.02 -2.50 26.14
CA ARG A 70 47.90 -1.33 25.27
C ARG A 70 46.74 -0.48 25.78
N ALA A 71 46.97 0.83 25.96
CA ALA A 71 45.91 1.77 26.28
C ALA A 71 44.87 1.78 25.16
N ARG A 72 43.62 1.44 25.48
CA ARG A 72 42.48 1.54 24.55
C ARG A 72 42.18 3.00 24.29
N THR A 73 41.90 3.33 23.04
CA THR A 73 41.43 4.67 22.68
C THR A 73 39.99 4.86 23.14
N LEU A 74 39.59 6.11 23.36
CA LEU A 74 38.21 6.44 23.75
C LEU A 74 37.20 5.97 22.69
N ALA A 75 37.58 5.95 21.42
CA ALA A 75 36.75 5.47 20.32
C ALA A 75 36.50 3.96 20.41
N GLU A 76 37.51 3.16 20.76
CA GLU A 76 37.37 1.70 20.94
C GLU A 76 36.47 1.38 22.15
N VAL A 77 36.60 2.13 23.25
CA VAL A 77 35.74 1.96 24.43
C VAL A 77 34.29 2.33 24.12
N LYS A 78 34.07 3.41 23.36
CA LYS A 78 32.73 3.85 22.97
C LYS A 78 32.04 2.83 22.05
N ALA A 79 32.74 2.34 21.02
CA ALA A 79 32.21 1.32 20.12
C ALA A 79 31.82 0.03 20.86
N ALA A 80 32.68 -0.45 21.78
CA ALA A 80 32.38 -1.62 22.59
C ALA A 80 31.18 -1.42 23.53
N SER A 81 31.01 -0.21 24.06
CA SER A 81 29.86 0.13 24.93
C SER A 81 28.54 0.20 24.15
N GLU A 82 28.56 0.75 22.93
CA GLU A 82 27.39 0.84 22.06
C GLU A 82 26.91 -0.55 21.62
N GLU A 83 27.85 -1.44 21.29
CA GLU A 83 27.53 -2.83 20.94
C GLU A 83 26.95 -3.63 22.12
N ALA A 84 27.49 -3.44 23.33
CA ALA A 84 26.96 -4.07 24.54
C ALA A 84 25.53 -3.60 24.87
N ILE A 85 25.25 -2.30 24.71
CA ILE A 85 23.91 -1.73 24.91
C ILE A 85 22.93 -2.26 23.86
N ASN A 86 23.33 -2.29 22.59
CA ASN A 86 22.48 -2.81 21.51
C ASN A 86 22.13 -4.29 21.73
N THR A 87 23.11 -5.09 22.16
CA THR A 87 22.92 -6.51 22.48
C THR A 87 21.94 -6.70 23.64
N ALA A 88 22.06 -5.88 24.69
CA ALA A 88 21.14 -5.92 25.83
C ALA A 88 19.70 -5.51 25.45
N ASN A 89 19.54 -4.49 24.60
CA ASN A 89 18.23 -4.05 24.11
C ASN A 89 17.55 -5.11 23.24
N LEU A 90 18.33 -5.79 22.39
CA LEU A 90 17.84 -6.90 21.56
C LEU A 90 17.39 -8.10 22.40
N ALA A 91 18.13 -8.44 23.45
CA ALA A 91 17.75 -9.49 24.39
C ALA A 91 16.43 -9.14 25.10
N ALA A 92 16.32 -7.92 25.62
CA ALA A 92 15.12 -7.45 26.33
C ALA A 92 13.87 -7.37 25.45
N SER A 93 14.03 -7.11 24.14
CA SER A 93 12.93 -7.04 23.18
C SER A 93 12.49 -8.39 22.62
N ASN A 94 13.20 -9.47 22.96
CA ASN A 94 12.90 -10.83 22.49
C ASN A 94 12.72 -11.79 23.68
N SER A 95 13.56 -12.81 23.79
CA SER A 95 13.45 -13.91 24.77
C SER A 95 14.13 -13.61 26.11
N GLY A 96 14.69 -12.41 26.30
CA GLY A 96 15.50 -12.06 27.47
C GLY A 96 16.92 -12.65 27.46
N ALA A 97 17.25 -13.48 26.47
CA ALA A 97 18.58 -14.05 26.28
C ALA A 97 19.42 -13.23 25.29
N VAL A 98 20.73 -13.13 25.54
CA VAL A 98 21.68 -12.52 24.59
C VAL A 98 21.65 -13.31 23.28
N PRO A 99 21.41 -12.67 22.12
CA PRO A 99 21.45 -13.35 20.84
C PRO A 99 22.80 -14.04 20.61
N LEU A 100 22.76 -15.30 20.18
CA LEU A 100 23.97 -16.03 19.80
C LEU A 100 24.59 -15.36 18.57
N GLN A 101 25.84 -14.92 18.70
CA GLN A 101 26.57 -14.30 17.59
C GLN A 101 26.88 -15.35 16.51
N ALA A 102 26.68 -15.03 15.24
CA ALA A 102 26.99 -15.97 14.16
C ALA A 102 28.53 -16.12 14.02
N SER A 103 29.09 -17.16 14.65
CA SER A 103 30.51 -17.52 14.59
C SER A 103 30.68 -18.98 14.15
N PRO A 104 31.69 -19.33 13.33
CA PRO A 104 32.02 -20.72 13.01
C PRO A 104 32.37 -21.58 14.24
N SER A 105 32.69 -20.95 15.38
CA SER A 105 32.93 -21.61 16.65
C SER A 105 31.66 -22.00 17.40
N ASN A 106 30.50 -21.51 16.97
CA ASN A 106 29.23 -21.86 17.60
C ASN A 106 28.70 -23.17 17.02
N PRO A 107 28.01 -23.98 17.85
CA PRO A 107 27.36 -25.19 17.35
C PRO A 107 26.43 -24.83 16.19
N ALA A 108 26.40 -25.69 15.17
CA ALA A 108 25.48 -25.52 14.05
C ALA A 108 24.03 -25.45 14.57
N PRO A 109 23.16 -24.60 13.98
CA PRO A 109 21.75 -24.57 14.35
C PRO A 109 21.16 -25.98 14.28
N GLU A 110 20.45 -26.38 15.32
CA GLU A 110 19.72 -27.64 15.27
C GLU A 110 18.65 -27.54 14.18
N LEU A 111 18.77 -28.36 13.15
CA LEU A 111 17.75 -28.47 12.12
C LEU A 111 16.56 -29.20 12.73
N ALA A 112 15.43 -28.52 12.89
CA ALA A 112 14.17 -29.13 13.31
C ALA A 112 13.69 -30.08 12.20
N THR A 113 14.16 -31.33 12.26
CA THR A 113 13.83 -32.39 11.32
C THR A 113 13.17 -33.55 12.06
N THR A 114 12.13 -34.13 11.48
CA THR A 114 11.53 -35.37 11.99
C THR A 114 12.50 -36.55 11.78
N ALA A 115 12.21 -37.69 12.42
CA ALA A 115 13.02 -38.92 12.32
C ALA A 115 13.32 -39.39 10.88
N ASN A 116 12.54 -38.91 9.89
CA ASN A 116 12.69 -39.24 8.47
C ASN A 116 13.48 -38.18 7.67
N GLY A 117 14.09 -37.19 8.33
CA GLY A 117 14.88 -36.13 7.69
C GLY A 117 14.08 -35.06 6.96
N ILE A 118 12.75 -35.02 7.16
CA ILE A 118 11.88 -33.96 6.65
C ILE A 118 11.88 -32.82 7.65
N SER A 119 11.95 -31.57 7.19
CA SER A 119 11.77 -30.40 8.07
C SER A 119 10.42 -30.48 8.78
N SER A 120 10.39 -30.25 10.10
CA SER A 120 9.15 -30.21 10.88
C SER A 120 8.15 -29.17 10.35
N GLU A 121 8.65 -28.15 9.65
CA GLU A 121 7.84 -27.12 8.95
C GLU A 121 6.97 -27.68 7.80
N ASN A 122 7.31 -28.87 7.28
CA ASN A 122 6.53 -29.57 6.24
C ASN A 122 5.76 -30.78 6.80
N ASP A 123 5.80 -31.01 8.11
CA ASP A 123 5.04 -32.08 8.74
C ASP A 123 3.68 -31.53 9.20
N PHE A 124 2.62 -31.91 8.48
CA PHE A 124 1.25 -31.48 8.79
C PHE A 124 0.81 -31.84 10.22
N SER A 125 1.34 -32.93 10.80
CA SER A 125 1.03 -33.31 12.18
C SER A 125 1.70 -32.37 13.19
N ALA A 126 2.96 -31.99 12.94
CA ALA A 126 3.68 -31.00 13.76
C ALA A 126 2.98 -29.63 13.68
N VAL A 127 2.69 -29.15 12.47
CA VAL A 127 2.03 -27.85 12.23
C VAL A 127 0.62 -27.83 12.85
N SER A 128 -0.13 -28.94 12.80
CA SER A 128 -1.47 -29.02 13.42
C SER A 128 -1.46 -29.01 14.95
N ASN A 129 -0.33 -29.37 15.58
CA ASN A 129 -0.18 -29.36 17.03
C ASN A 129 0.37 -28.02 17.55
N GLU A 130 0.95 -27.19 16.68
CA GLU A 130 1.54 -25.90 17.04
C GLU A 130 0.49 -24.89 17.51
N ARG A 131 -0.76 -25.02 17.04
CA ARG A 131 -1.86 -24.13 17.41
C ARG A 131 -3.18 -24.87 17.41
N SER A 132 -3.87 -24.86 18.54
CA SER A 132 -5.15 -25.56 18.68
C SER A 132 -6.31 -24.78 18.03
N ILE A 133 -7.41 -25.48 17.76
CA ILE A 133 -8.65 -24.86 17.26
C ILE A 133 -9.21 -23.90 18.31
N GLU A 134 -9.02 -24.22 19.59
CA GLU A 134 -9.40 -23.41 20.73
C GLU A 134 -8.63 -22.08 20.77
N ASP A 135 -7.31 -22.10 20.55
CA ASP A 135 -6.48 -20.88 20.47
C ASP A 135 -6.90 -19.97 19.30
N ASP A 136 -7.20 -20.58 18.15
CA ASP A 136 -7.67 -19.85 16.98
C ASP A 136 -9.04 -19.22 17.22
N LYS A 137 -9.94 -19.91 17.93
CA LYS A 137 -11.24 -19.36 18.34
C LYS A 137 -11.06 -18.14 19.24
N GLU A 138 -10.20 -18.22 20.26
CA GLU A 138 -9.92 -17.08 21.15
C GLU A 138 -9.31 -15.89 20.38
N LEU A 139 -8.42 -16.16 19.42
CA LEU A 139 -7.83 -15.12 18.58
C LEU A 139 -8.89 -14.44 17.71
N ILE A 140 -9.81 -15.21 17.12
CA ILE A 140 -10.94 -14.67 16.35
C ILE A 140 -11.85 -13.85 17.26
N GLU A 141 -12.17 -14.32 18.47
CA GLU A 141 -13.00 -13.60 19.43
C GLU A 141 -12.36 -12.27 19.85
N ARG A 142 -11.05 -12.26 20.16
CA ARG A 142 -10.29 -11.03 20.43
C ARG A 142 -10.34 -10.07 19.23
N ASN A 143 -10.05 -10.57 18.02
CA ASN A 143 -10.07 -9.74 16.82
C ASN A 143 -11.46 -9.16 16.55
N ARG A 144 -12.52 -9.96 16.75
CA ARG A 144 -13.91 -9.51 16.61
C ARG A 144 -14.29 -8.47 17.66
N SER A 145 -13.77 -8.59 18.89
CA SER A 145 -14.03 -7.60 19.95
C SER A 145 -13.36 -6.25 19.69
N LEU A 146 -12.26 -6.24 18.92
CA LEU A 146 -11.53 -5.05 18.53
C LEU A 146 -12.05 -4.44 17.21
N TYR A 147 -12.72 -5.23 16.39
CA TYR A 147 -13.19 -4.80 15.08
C TYR A 147 -14.43 -3.89 15.19
N THR A 148 -14.31 -2.65 14.74
CA THR A 148 -15.43 -1.72 14.60
C THR A 148 -15.61 -1.35 13.13
N VAL A 149 -16.81 -1.56 12.59
CA VAL A 149 -17.19 -1.07 11.26
C VAL A 149 -17.74 0.34 11.41
N ILE A 150 -17.06 1.32 10.82
CA ILE A 150 -17.60 2.68 10.68
C ILE A 150 -18.50 2.67 9.45
N GLN A 151 -19.80 2.87 9.67
CA GLN A 151 -20.74 3.00 8.56
C GLN A 151 -20.50 4.33 7.83
N PRO A 152 -20.54 4.34 6.48
CA PRO A 152 -20.41 5.58 5.74
C PRO A 152 -21.58 6.51 6.08
N GLU A 153 -21.26 7.66 6.67
CA GLU A 153 -22.22 8.73 6.90
C GLU A 153 -22.40 9.56 5.62
N ALA A 154 -23.64 9.99 5.35
CA ALA A 154 -23.89 10.89 4.24
C ALA A 154 -23.19 12.23 4.48
N LEU A 155 -22.59 12.80 3.43
CA LEU A 155 -21.98 14.12 3.53
C LEU A 155 -23.04 15.15 3.96
N PRO A 156 -22.70 16.10 4.85
CA PRO A 156 -23.63 17.13 5.27
C PRO A 156 -24.14 17.92 4.07
N SER A 157 -25.44 18.22 4.05
CA SER A 157 -26.01 19.10 3.03
C SER A 157 -25.42 20.50 3.18
N ARG A 158 -25.03 21.07 2.03
CA ARG A 158 -24.50 22.44 1.95
C ARG A 158 -25.59 23.44 2.39
N PRO A 159 -25.25 24.48 3.18
CA PRO A 159 -26.22 25.50 3.58
C PRO A 159 -26.85 26.20 2.38
N ASP A 160 -28.15 26.47 2.47
CA ASP A 160 -28.91 27.20 1.46
C ASP A 160 -28.27 28.55 1.15
N GLY A 161 -28.11 28.86 -0.14
CA GLY A 161 -27.57 30.14 -0.61
C GLY A 161 -26.05 30.23 -0.77
N SER A 162 -25.29 29.17 -0.49
CA SER A 162 -23.85 29.16 -0.80
C SER A 162 -23.59 28.93 -2.29
N VAL A 163 -22.97 29.92 -2.93
CA VAL A 163 -22.70 29.90 -4.36
C VAL A 163 -21.67 28.82 -4.70
N ASN A 164 -21.96 28.02 -5.73
CA ASN A 164 -21.08 26.99 -6.23
C ASN A 164 -20.36 27.46 -7.52
N VAL A 165 -19.05 27.66 -7.41
CA VAL A 165 -18.20 28.10 -8.52
C VAL A 165 -18.06 27.03 -9.61
N VAL A 166 -18.14 25.74 -9.24
CA VAL A 166 -18.08 24.61 -10.18
C VAL A 166 -19.34 24.58 -11.05
N SER A 167 -20.52 24.75 -10.45
CA SER A 167 -21.76 24.82 -11.24
C SER A 167 -21.73 26.02 -12.20
N TYR A 168 -21.15 27.14 -11.79
CA TYR A 168 -20.98 28.29 -12.67
C TYR A 168 -19.97 28.01 -13.81
N ALA A 169 -18.86 27.33 -13.52
CA ALA A 169 -17.88 26.92 -14.53
C ALA A 169 -18.51 26.02 -15.60
N LEU A 170 -19.38 25.09 -15.20
CA LEU A 170 -20.05 24.15 -16.10
C LEU A 170 -21.22 24.78 -16.87
N ALA A 171 -21.88 25.79 -16.30
CA ALA A 171 -22.99 26.50 -16.95
C ALA A 171 -22.51 27.53 -17.99
N THR A 172 -21.27 27.98 -17.89
CA THR A 172 -20.67 28.98 -18.80
C THR A 172 -19.82 28.31 -19.87
N ASN A 173 -19.76 28.92 -21.05
CA ASN A 173 -19.01 28.40 -22.21
C ASN A 173 -18.04 29.41 -22.83
N ASN A 174 -18.02 30.65 -22.34
CA ASN A 174 -17.09 31.68 -22.79
C ASN A 174 -15.65 31.39 -22.35
N ARG A 175 -14.71 31.97 -23.10
CA ARG A 175 -13.27 31.91 -22.80
C ARG A 175 -12.91 32.98 -21.76
N VAL A 176 -11.83 32.74 -21.03
CA VAL A 176 -11.22 33.79 -20.17
C VAL A 176 -10.81 34.96 -21.06
N GLY A 177 -11.10 36.18 -20.60
CA GLY A 177 -10.92 37.44 -21.31
C GLY A 177 -11.95 37.73 -22.41
N GLN A 178 -12.98 36.88 -22.60
CA GLN A 178 -14.03 37.14 -23.59
C GLN A 178 -15.10 38.07 -22.98
N PRO A 179 -15.19 39.35 -23.40
CA PRO A 179 -16.09 40.31 -22.76
C PRO A 179 -17.55 39.97 -23.10
N LEU A 180 -18.32 39.59 -22.07
CA LEU A 180 -19.76 39.35 -22.17
C LEU A 180 -20.57 40.49 -21.54
N TYR A 181 -20.01 41.15 -20.54
CA TYR A 181 -20.69 42.17 -19.74
C TYR A 181 -19.98 43.51 -19.90
N LYS A 182 -20.77 44.58 -20.10
CA LYS A 182 -20.21 45.92 -20.25
C LYS A 182 -19.67 46.41 -18.90
N ARG A 183 -18.42 46.85 -18.87
CA ARG A 183 -17.74 47.42 -17.69
C ARG A 183 -17.27 48.84 -17.96
N SER A 184 -17.23 49.64 -16.91
CA SER A 184 -16.62 50.97 -16.97
C SER A 184 -15.12 50.85 -16.74
N SER A 185 -14.31 51.36 -17.67
CA SER A 185 -12.84 51.32 -17.57
C SER A 185 -12.28 52.41 -16.65
N PHE A 186 -13.10 53.29 -16.09
CA PHE A 186 -12.62 54.39 -15.26
C PHE A 186 -12.02 53.88 -13.94
N ARG A 187 -10.69 53.93 -13.81
CA ARG A 187 -9.91 53.43 -12.67
C ARG A 187 -10.13 51.94 -12.35
N ALA A 188 -10.54 51.15 -13.35
CA ALA A 188 -10.84 49.73 -13.18
C ALA A 188 -9.62 48.94 -12.70
N GLU A 189 -8.45 49.16 -13.32
CA GLU A 189 -7.20 48.46 -12.99
C GLU A 189 -6.77 48.61 -11.53
N ALA A 190 -6.77 49.86 -11.03
CA ALA A 190 -6.36 50.13 -9.65
C ALA A 190 -7.37 49.60 -8.63
N LYS A 191 -8.65 49.46 -9.00
CA LYS A 191 -9.68 48.83 -8.16
C LYS A 191 -9.49 47.31 -8.15
N TYR A 192 -9.32 46.73 -9.33
CA TYR A 192 -9.07 45.31 -9.56
C TYR A 192 -7.87 44.80 -8.76
N ALA A 193 -6.70 45.45 -8.90
CA ALA A 193 -5.49 45.04 -8.20
C ALA A 193 -5.65 45.02 -6.66
N ARG A 194 -6.40 45.97 -6.09
CA ARG A 194 -6.68 46.00 -4.65
C ARG A 194 -7.70 44.94 -4.25
N ALA A 195 -8.81 44.86 -4.98
CA ALA A 195 -9.89 43.93 -4.67
C ALA A 195 -9.46 42.47 -4.78
N CYS A 196 -8.63 42.13 -5.77
CA CYS A 196 -8.11 40.78 -5.93
C CYS A 196 -7.06 40.40 -4.88
N ALA A 197 -6.31 41.37 -4.33
CA ALA A 197 -5.37 41.14 -3.24
C ALA A 197 -6.06 40.78 -1.90
N ASP A 198 -7.35 41.09 -1.74
CA ASP A 198 -8.11 40.77 -0.52
C ASP A 198 -8.49 39.28 -0.42
N TYR A 199 -8.36 38.50 -1.49
CA TYR A 199 -8.75 37.08 -1.53
C TYR A 199 -7.53 36.16 -1.50
N ALA A 200 -7.60 35.14 -0.65
CA ALA A 200 -6.53 34.13 -0.54
C ALA A 200 -6.45 33.18 -1.74
N SER A 201 -7.51 33.08 -2.55
CA SER A 201 -7.54 32.25 -3.76
C SER A 201 -8.52 32.81 -4.80
N ALA A 202 -8.32 32.43 -6.06
CA ALA A 202 -9.21 32.81 -7.16
C ALA A 202 -10.62 32.23 -6.99
N ASP A 203 -10.75 31.00 -6.47
CA ASP A 203 -12.07 30.40 -6.20
C ASP A 203 -12.87 31.18 -5.15
N LEU A 204 -12.19 31.72 -4.13
CA LEU A 204 -12.82 32.57 -3.12
C LEU A 204 -13.27 33.90 -3.73
N ALA A 205 -12.45 34.51 -4.59
CA ALA A 205 -12.81 35.72 -5.31
C ALA A 205 -14.04 35.48 -6.20
N GLN A 206 -14.08 34.37 -6.94
CA GLN A 206 -15.22 34.00 -7.79
C GLN A 206 -16.49 33.74 -6.97
N ALA A 207 -16.39 33.02 -5.86
CA ALA A 207 -17.53 32.78 -4.98
C ALA A 207 -18.10 34.10 -4.43
N ALA A 208 -17.23 35.02 -3.98
CA ALA A 208 -17.63 36.32 -3.47
C ALA A 208 -18.23 37.23 -4.56
N PHE A 209 -17.68 37.18 -5.77
CA PHE A 209 -18.19 37.84 -6.96
C PHE A 209 -19.63 37.41 -7.24
N LEU A 210 -19.85 36.10 -7.40
CA LEU A 210 -21.18 35.55 -7.67
C LEU A 210 -22.17 35.84 -6.54
N ALA A 211 -21.73 35.77 -5.27
CA ALA A 211 -22.58 36.09 -4.12
C ALA A 211 -23.00 37.57 -4.04
N LYS A 212 -22.22 38.49 -4.62
CA LYS A 212 -22.50 39.94 -4.59
C LYS A 212 -23.14 40.48 -5.86
N GLY A 213 -23.64 39.61 -6.75
CA GLY A 213 -24.34 39.99 -7.98
C GLY A 213 -23.68 39.45 -9.25
N GLY A 214 -22.49 38.88 -9.12
CA GLY A 214 -21.78 38.17 -10.17
C GLY A 214 -21.61 39.01 -11.44
N PRO A 215 -21.69 38.36 -12.62
CA PRO A 215 -21.34 39.00 -13.87
C PRO A 215 -22.32 40.08 -14.32
N GLU A 216 -23.58 40.02 -13.89
CA GLU A 216 -24.54 41.11 -14.15
C GLU A 216 -24.11 42.41 -13.46
N LYS A 217 -23.56 42.30 -12.24
CA LYS A 217 -23.18 43.47 -11.44
C LYS A 217 -21.90 43.23 -10.65
N ASP A 218 -20.77 43.61 -11.24
CA ASP A 218 -19.47 43.61 -10.57
C ASP A 218 -19.34 44.72 -9.50
N ARG A 219 -19.96 44.50 -8.35
CA ARG A 219 -19.89 45.43 -7.21
C ARG A 219 -18.48 45.50 -6.63
N LEU A 220 -17.77 44.37 -6.67
CA LEU A 220 -16.45 44.22 -6.08
C LEU A 220 -15.34 44.83 -6.93
N GLY A 221 -15.54 44.99 -8.24
CA GLY A 221 -14.51 45.47 -9.15
C GLY A 221 -13.46 44.41 -9.44
N VAL A 222 -13.84 43.13 -9.45
CA VAL A 222 -12.94 41.99 -9.63
C VAL A 222 -12.98 41.42 -11.06
N ASP A 223 -13.88 41.89 -11.91
CA ASP A 223 -14.06 41.46 -13.31
C ASP A 223 -14.13 42.71 -14.23
N PRO A 224 -12.99 43.39 -14.45
CA PRO A 224 -12.91 44.65 -15.20
C PRO A 224 -13.03 44.46 -16.72
N ASP A 225 -12.66 43.28 -17.23
CA ASP A 225 -12.79 42.86 -18.62
C ASP A 225 -14.20 42.32 -18.94
N GLY A 226 -14.99 42.00 -17.92
CA GLY A 226 -16.41 41.67 -18.07
C GLY A 226 -16.62 40.29 -18.68
N ASP A 227 -15.69 39.37 -18.50
CA ASP A 227 -15.82 37.99 -18.97
C ASP A 227 -16.62 37.12 -17.99
N GLY A 228 -16.95 37.66 -16.81
CA GLY A 228 -17.70 36.98 -15.77
C GLY A 228 -16.85 36.03 -14.92
N PHE A 229 -15.52 36.15 -14.99
CA PHE A 229 -14.55 35.44 -14.19
C PHE A 229 -13.75 36.44 -13.35
N ALA A 230 -13.84 36.30 -12.03
CA ALA A 230 -13.23 37.23 -11.10
C ALA A 230 -11.72 36.98 -10.98
N CYS A 231 -10.94 38.07 -10.97
CA CYS A 231 -9.50 38.01 -10.78
C CYS A 231 -8.83 37.08 -11.81
N THR A 232 -8.00 36.16 -11.32
CA THR A 232 -7.32 35.16 -12.17
C THR A 232 -8.07 33.83 -12.22
N TRP A 233 -9.38 33.82 -11.96
CA TRP A 233 -10.17 32.59 -11.93
C TRP A 233 -10.34 31.99 -13.33
N ASP A 234 -10.05 30.69 -13.45
CA ASP A 234 -10.15 29.95 -14.71
C ASP A 234 -11.16 28.80 -14.57
N PRO A 235 -12.24 28.75 -15.38
CA PRO A 235 -13.20 27.66 -15.37
C PRO A 235 -12.70 26.37 -16.06
N GLN A 236 -11.61 26.42 -16.84
CA GLN A 236 -11.15 25.30 -17.66
C GLN A 236 -10.87 24.00 -16.86
N PRO A 237 -10.20 24.03 -15.69
CA PRO A 237 -9.97 22.82 -14.91
C PRO A 237 -11.27 22.08 -14.55
N PHE A 238 -12.32 22.82 -14.18
CA PHE A 238 -13.62 22.25 -13.85
C PHE A 238 -14.34 21.68 -15.08
N ARG A 239 -14.28 22.39 -16.21
CA ARG A 239 -14.89 21.93 -17.48
C ARG A 239 -14.20 20.68 -18.02
N ASN A 240 -12.89 20.57 -17.86
CA ASN A 240 -12.11 19.43 -18.32
C ASN A 240 -12.30 18.18 -17.45
N ALA A 241 -12.57 18.34 -16.15
CA ALA A 241 -12.80 17.21 -15.24
C ALA A 241 -14.09 16.41 -15.52
N VAL A 242 -15.02 16.97 -16.30
CA VAL A 242 -16.32 16.35 -16.62
C VAL A 242 -16.37 15.87 -18.09
N ARG A 243 -15.35 16.18 -18.89
CA ARG A 243 -15.26 15.73 -20.29
C ARG A 243 -14.64 14.33 -20.36
#